data_AF-A0A5C3LUH8-F1
#
_entry.id   AF-A0A5C3LUH8-F1
#
_cell.length_a   1.000
_cell.length_b   1.000
_cell.length_c   1.000
_cell.angle_alpha   90.00
_cell.angle_beta   90.00
_cell.angle_gamma   90.00
#
_symmetry.space_group_name_H-M   'P 1'
#
loop_
_entity.id
_entity.type
_entity.pdbx_description
1 polymer ?
#
loop_
_entity_poly.entity_id
_entity_poly.type
_entity_poly.pdbx_seq_one_letter_code
_entity_poly.pdbx_strand_id
1 'polypeptide(L)'
;MARCHQGTQGREGSEEGCGGKVEGGEEEAEVLRAKYVQVPELCGGEASGGGDCEGVGRFGCWEGFNVYAQTSPSWQLMAHACSSISTTIATAYDTLGESGLTHSLNEPSCVGLFTNAELLATLLNVLPHIPSVKYVVFDGAPSQKILDSPHAVREDIKVPEDRKPEPDTLACIMYTSGSTGAPKGVCITHRNLIVSIGAVYVLLGQHLTYADSYLAYLPLAHVLEYIVEMIMFFVGMPSGYGRVKTLTDASVRGCKGDISEFKPSIMVGVPVVWEQIRKGILSKVNAGGALKKGLFNGAMTLKKPCNLVGDICVHATSDRKQPMAIIIPHEQQLRHNLSANGLAGVDSNASLADLCEDKKVQAYVLKERNAIGKKNGFKPMELLQAVVLTPEEWTPESGLVTAAQKIQRSKIAKTFEPKIKTKGISVTPMKFSFDLRGTAAAIIVLCLCHTPAAVQADSSASTSTSTISSFVTSADGTQIFAEATGNPRGSHLVLVHGLALAAATLDRLFFDASMTKNFFMVRYDLRGHGQSGKPTTAADYTSDKWAQDFAAVVSAYKLKDVIFVGWYEDTLNFY
;
A
#
# COMPACT_ATOMS: atom_id res chain seq x y z
N MET A 1 3.12 16.09 28.90
CA MET A 1 3.32 17.46 29.45
C MET A 1 2.36 18.44 28.78
N ALA A 2 1.64 19.21 29.62
CA ALA A 2 0.90 20.46 29.38
C ALA A 2 0.28 20.74 27.99
N ARG A 3 -1.04 20.49 27.84
CA ARG A 3 -1.88 21.19 26.86
C ARG A 3 -2.26 22.56 27.43
N CYS A 4 -1.93 23.60 26.70
CA CYS A 4 -2.31 24.98 27.00
C CYS A 4 -3.79 25.18 26.65
N HIS A 5 -4.65 25.27 27.66
CA HIS A 5 -6.00 25.83 27.52
C HIS A 5 -5.88 27.35 27.52
N GLN A 6 -6.30 27.99 26.42
CA GLN A 6 -6.74 29.38 26.46
C GLN A 6 -8.17 29.43 25.95
N GLY A 7 -9.08 29.69 26.89
CA GLY A 7 -10.48 29.96 26.62
C GLY A 7 -10.64 31.37 26.04
N THR A 8 -11.60 31.50 25.14
CA THR A 8 -12.16 32.79 24.73
C THR A 8 -13.59 32.85 25.24
N GLN A 9 -13.80 33.66 26.28
CA GLN A 9 -15.11 34.14 26.71
C GLN A 9 -15.64 35.17 25.71
N GLY A 10 -16.95 35.10 25.44
CA GLY A 10 -17.81 36.26 25.25
C GLY A 10 -17.92 36.84 23.84
N ARG A 11 -19.07 36.61 23.19
CA ARG A 11 -19.99 37.69 22.80
C ARG A 11 -21.35 37.13 22.39
N GLU A 12 -22.36 37.49 23.18
CA GLU A 12 -23.76 37.46 22.82
C GLU A 12 -24.01 38.40 21.62
N GLY A 13 -24.79 37.92 20.67
CA GLY A 13 -25.31 38.68 19.53
C GLY A 13 -26.68 38.13 19.19
N SER A 14 -27.70 38.79 19.72
CA SER A 14 -29.11 38.62 19.40
C SER A 14 -29.42 39.16 18.01
N GLU A 15 -30.02 38.35 17.13
CA GLU A 15 -30.91 38.86 16.08
C GLU A 15 -32.16 37.99 15.97
N GLU A 16 -33.29 38.64 16.25
CA GLU A 16 -34.65 38.13 16.06
C GLU A 16 -35.01 38.11 14.57
N GLY A 17 -35.75 37.07 14.17
CA GLY A 17 -36.95 37.21 13.35
C GLY A 17 -36.80 37.31 11.84
N CYS A 18 -37.17 36.24 11.14
CA CYS A 18 -38.17 36.35 10.09
C CYS A 18 -38.89 35.01 9.89
N GLY A 19 -40.16 34.96 10.29
CA GLY A 19 -41.02 33.81 10.13
C GLY A 19 -41.51 33.66 8.69
N GLY A 20 -41.42 32.42 8.19
CA GLY A 20 -42.14 31.95 7.02
C GLY A 20 -42.53 30.51 7.24
N LYS A 21 -43.78 30.28 7.68
CA LYS A 21 -44.39 28.94 7.63
C LYS A 21 -44.62 28.59 6.17
N VAL A 22 -43.96 27.53 5.69
CA VAL A 22 -44.40 26.80 4.51
C VAL A 22 -44.86 25.44 5.01
N GLU A 23 -46.17 25.27 5.09
CA GLU A 23 -46.80 23.95 5.20
C GLU A 23 -46.67 23.28 3.82
N GLY A 24 -45.76 22.31 3.71
CA GLY A 24 -45.57 21.44 2.56
C GLY A 24 -45.23 20.04 3.07
N GLY A 25 -46.12 19.08 2.80
CA GLY A 25 -46.11 17.76 3.41
C GLY A 25 -45.04 16.79 2.91
N GLU A 26 -44.66 15.88 3.82
CA GLU A 26 -44.37 14.46 3.60
C GLU A 26 -43.24 14.02 2.63
N GLU A 27 -42.29 14.87 2.26
CA GLU A 27 -41.13 14.42 1.44
C GLU A 27 -39.74 14.60 2.10
N GLU A 28 -39.69 14.87 3.41
CA GLU A 28 -38.43 15.12 4.15
C GLU A 28 -37.96 13.95 5.06
N ALA A 29 -38.62 12.78 5.05
CA ALA A 29 -38.48 11.80 6.14
C ALA A 29 -38.12 10.35 5.75
N GLU A 30 -37.48 10.09 4.60
CA GLU A 30 -37.03 8.71 4.28
C GLU A 30 -35.52 8.53 4.03
N VAL A 31 -34.76 9.61 3.89
CA VAL A 31 -33.41 9.61 3.29
C VAL A 31 -32.26 9.34 4.30
N LEU A 32 -32.53 9.32 5.61
CA LEU A 32 -31.49 9.32 6.64
C LEU A 32 -31.50 8.07 7.56
N ARG A 33 -31.41 6.86 6.98
CA ARG A 33 -31.46 5.57 7.71
C ARG A 33 -30.09 4.94 8.03
N ALA A 34 -28.97 5.60 7.73
CA ALA A 34 -27.63 5.04 7.97
C ALA A 34 -27.28 5.04 9.47
N LYS A 35 -26.80 3.90 9.98
CA LYS A 35 -26.41 3.70 11.38
C LYS A 35 -24.91 3.90 11.55
N TYR A 36 -24.49 4.72 12.51
CA TYR A 36 -23.08 4.97 12.80
C TYR A 36 -22.55 3.97 13.84
N VAL A 37 -21.29 3.55 13.74
CA VAL A 37 -20.63 2.73 14.76
C VAL A 37 -19.15 3.09 14.87
N GLN A 38 -18.64 3.31 16.07
CA GLN A 38 -17.22 3.61 16.27
C GLN A 38 -16.39 2.31 16.28
N VAL A 39 -15.18 2.33 15.72
CA VAL A 39 -14.28 1.16 15.76
C VAL A 39 -14.02 0.65 17.18
N PRO A 40 -13.76 1.50 18.20
CA PRO A 40 -13.62 1.03 19.59
C PRO A 40 -14.88 0.35 20.13
N GLU A 41 -16.08 0.71 19.66
CA GLU A 41 -17.34 0.05 20.06
C GLU A 41 -17.51 -1.30 19.37
N LEU A 42 -17.03 -1.46 18.13
CA LEU A 42 -16.93 -2.76 17.45
C LEU A 42 -15.87 -3.67 18.09
N CYS A 43 -14.89 -3.07 18.76
CA CYS A 43 -13.74 -3.72 19.40
C CYS A 43 -13.91 -3.89 20.94
N GLY A 44 -15.05 -3.52 21.52
CA GLY A 44 -15.36 -3.81 22.93
C GLY A 44 -15.11 -2.72 23.99
N GLY A 45 -15.14 -1.43 23.65
CA GLY A 45 -15.23 -0.32 24.64
C GLY A 45 -13.95 0.02 25.42
N GLU A 46 -13.78 1.30 25.73
CA GLU A 46 -12.64 1.96 26.42
C GLU A 46 -11.26 1.33 26.17
N ALA A 47 -10.59 1.74 25.08
CA ALA A 47 -9.13 1.75 24.91
C ALA A 47 -8.33 0.70 25.71
N SER A 48 -8.78 -0.55 25.68
CA SER A 48 -8.09 -1.70 26.23
C SER A 48 -7.44 -2.38 25.04
N GLY A 49 -6.11 -2.43 25.06
CA GLY A 49 -5.30 -2.90 23.93
C GLY A 49 -5.78 -4.26 23.43
N GLY A 50 -6.04 -4.36 22.14
CA GLY A 50 -6.56 -5.56 21.48
C GLY A 50 -8.00 -5.38 21.01
N GLY A 51 -8.17 -4.83 19.81
CA GLY A 51 -9.46 -4.77 19.14
C GLY A 51 -9.43 -5.57 17.85
N ASP A 52 -9.89 -6.82 17.88
CA ASP A 52 -10.40 -7.42 16.65
C ASP A 52 -11.66 -6.65 16.24
N CYS A 53 -11.70 -6.22 14.98
CA CYS A 53 -12.86 -5.57 14.37
C CYS A 53 -14.00 -6.59 14.12
N GLU A 54 -14.42 -7.34 15.14
CA GLU A 54 -15.51 -8.33 15.06
C GLU A 54 -16.85 -7.71 14.71
N GLY A 55 -16.98 -6.40 14.89
CA GLY A 55 -18.08 -5.62 14.37
C GLY A 55 -18.28 -5.67 12.85
N VAL A 56 -17.24 -6.04 12.10
CA VAL A 56 -17.21 -6.06 10.63
C VAL A 56 -17.58 -7.43 10.09
N GLY A 57 -17.40 -8.48 10.90
CA GLY A 57 -17.99 -9.80 10.65
C GLY A 57 -19.53 -9.78 10.60
N ARG A 58 -20.16 -8.62 10.85
CA ARG A 58 -21.60 -8.40 10.97
C ARG A 58 -22.29 -7.94 9.68
N PHE A 59 -21.57 -7.84 8.58
CA PHE A 59 -22.14 -7.52 7.27
C PHE A 59 -22.67 -8.80 6.62
N GLY A 60 -23.96 -9.09 6.87
CA GLY A 60 -24.75 -10.09 6.14
C GLY A 60 -24.46 -10.07 4.66
N CYS A 61 -24.41 -11.25 4.04
CA CYS A 61 -24.12 -11.53 2.63
C CYS A 61 -24.94 -10.71 1.62
N TRP A 62 -24.82 -9.39 1.49
CA TRP A 62 -25.54 -8.64 0.46
C TRP A 62 -24.80 -7.32 0.15
N GLU A 63 -24.31 -7.18 -1.08
CA GLU A 63 -23.98 -5.91 -1.75
C GLU A 63 -22.91 -5.01 -1.06
N GLY A 64 -21.65 -5.09 -1.50
CA GLY A 64 -20.52 -4.15 -1.29
C GLY A 64 -20.27 -3.54 0.11
N PHE A 65 -19.07 -3.68 0.65
CA PHE A 65 -18.63 -2.85 1.79
C PHE A 65 -17.57 -1.84 1.34
N ASN A 66 -17.73 -0.54 1.59
CA ASN A 66 -16.73 0.44 1.15
C ASN A 66 -15.71 0.77 2.25
N VAL A 67 -14.45 1.01 1.88
CA VAL A 67 -13.42 1.53 2.78
C VAL A 67 -12.97 2.89 2.24
N TYR A 68 -13.53 3.95 2.81
CA TYR A 68 -13.29 5.36 2.48
C TYR A 68 -12.53 6.03 3.64
N ALA A 69 -11.23 5.76 3.73
CA ALA A 69 -10.42 6.21 4.85
C ALA A 69 -8.97 6.40 4.47
N GLN A 70 -8.23 7.07 5.36
CA GLN A 70 -6.78 7.17 5.29
C GLN A 70 -6.13 5.84 5.68
N THR A 71 -4.92 5.64 5.16
CA THR A 71 -4.04 4.54 5.55
C THR A 71 -3.84 4.53 7.06
N SER A 72 -4.24 3.44 7.69
CA SER A 72 -4.25 3.26 9.14
C SER A 72 -4.39 1.78 9.47
N PRO A 73 -4.05 1.36 10.70
CA PRO A 73 -4.34 0.00 11.17
C PRO A 73 -5.82 -0.34 11.00
N SER A 74 -6.72 0.59 11.37
CA SER A 74 -8.17 0.42 11.29
C SER A 74 -8.67 0.14 9.88
N TRP A 75 -8.07 0.77 8.86
CA TRP A 75 -8.38 0.50 7.45
C TRP A 75 -8.09 -0.96 7.11
N GLN A 76 -6.94 -1.46 7.55
CA GLN A 76 -6.47 -2.79 7.22
C GLN A 76 -7.20 -3.88 8.01
N LEU A 77 -7.47 -3.62 9.29
CA LEU A 77 -8.35 -4.44 10.13
C LEU A 77 -9.73 -4.59 9.49
N MET A 78 -10.32 -3.50 8.99
CA MET A 78 -11.59 -3.54 8.27
C MET A 78 -11.52 -4.44 7.02
N ALA A 79 -10.46 -4.30 6.22
CA ALA A 79 -10.26 -5.12 5.02
C ALA A 79 -10.13 -6.62 5.35
N HIS A 80 -9.39 -6.96 6.40
CA HIS A 80 -9.23 -8.34 6.87
C HIS A 80 -10.51 -8.91 7.44
N ALA A 81 -11.24 -8.13 8.25
CA ALA A 81 -12.49 -8.59 8.83
C ALA A 81 -13.55 -8.85 7.75
N CYS A 82 -13.67 -7.97 6.74
CA CYS A 82 -14.48 -8.24 5.55
C CYS A 82 -14.01 -9.51 4.82
N SER A 83 -12.71 -9.69 4.63
CA SER A 83 -12.15 -10.87 3.96
C SER A 83 -12.43 -12.18 4.72
N SER A 84 -12.44 -12.14 6.06
CA SER A 84 -12.66 -13.32 6.92
C SER A 84 -14.06 -13.93 6.75
N ILE A 85 -15.05 -13.09 6.43
CA ILE A 85 -16.44 -13.47 6.16
C ILE A 85 -16.80 -13.42 4.67
N SER A 86 -15.80 -13.40 3.79
CA SER A 86 -15.98 -13.39 2.33
C SER A 86 -16.80 -12.19 1.81
N THR A 87 -16.72 -11.04 2.48
CA THR A 87 -17.33 -9.77 2.06
C THR A 87 -16.37 -8.99 1.16
N THR A 88 -16.84 -8.65 -0.04
CA THR A 88 -16.06 -7.84 -0.99
C THR A 88 -15.98 -6.39 -0.54
N ILE A 89 -14.75 -5.85 -0.44
CA ILE A 89 -14.55 -4.43 -0.17
C ILE A 89 -14.45 -3.59 -1.44
N ALA A 90 -15.16 -2.47 -1.55
CA ALA A 90 -14.87 -1.41 -2.50
C ALA A 90 -13.94 -0.38 -1.84
N THR A 91 -12.92 0.13 -2.53
CA THR A 91 -12.01 1.12 -1.94
C THR A 91 -12.20 2.51 -2.54
N ALA A 92 -12.15 3.53 -1.69
CA ALA A 92 -12.16 4.93 -2.10
C ALA A 92 -11.02 5.68 -1.43
N TYR A 93 -10.31 6.52 -2.19
CA TYR A 93 -9.33 7.44 -1.61
C TYR A 93 -10.05 8.45 -0.72
N ASP A 94 -9.44 8.80 0.41
CA ASP A 94 -9.91 9.90 1.27
C ASP A 94 -10.00 11.25 0.50
N THR A 95 -9.23 11.38 -0.58
CA THR A 95 -9.22 12.54 -1.48
C THR A 95 -10.11 12.40 -2.73
N LEU A 96 -10.95 11.38 -2.83
CA LEU A 96 -11.74 11.10 -4.06
C LEU A 96 -12.80 12.17 -4.37
N GLY A 97 -13.20 12.94 -3.34
CA GLY A 97 -14.26 13.95 -3.42
C GLY A 97 -15.67 13.34 -3.51
N GLU A 98 -16.70 14.16 -3.34
CA GLU A 98 -18.09 13.71 -3.21
C GLU A 98 -18.57 12.92 -4.43
N SER A 99 -18.39 13.45 -5.65
CA SER A 99 -18.86 12.79 -6.88
C SER A 99 -18.21 11.42 -7.10
N GLY A 100 -16.90 11.30 -6.85
CA GLY A 100 -16.20 10.02 -6.98
C GLY A 100 -16.58 9.05 -5.87
N LEU A 101 -16.79 9.55 -4.64
CA LEU A 101 -17.28 8.75 -3.52
C LEU A 101 -18.68 8.19 -3.80
N THR A 102 -19.62 9.03 -4.26
CA THR A 102 -20.97 8.62 -4.69
C THR A 102 -20.92 7.52 -5.73
N HIS A 103 -20.04 7.65 -6.73
CA HIS A 103 -19.87 6.63 -7.74
C HIS A 103 -19.33 5.30 -7.17
N SER A 104 -18.30 5.37 -6.32
CA SER A 104 -17.68 4.18 -5.70
C SER A 104 -18.57 3.45 -4.69
N LEU A 105 -19.60 4.13 -4.17
CA LEU A 105 -20.59 3.55 -3.27
C LEU A 105 -21.79 2.97 -4.05
N ASN A 106 -22.28 3.68 -5.08
CA ASN A 106 -23.45 3.26 -5.86
C ASN A 106 -23.16 2.10 -6.83
N GLU A 107 -22.06 2.13 -7.58
CA GLU A 107 -21.78 1.10 -8.60
C GLU A 107 -21.71 -0.33 -8.02
N PRO A 108 -21.06 -0.58 -6.87
CA PRO A 108 -21.08 -1.89 -6.22
C PRO A 108 -22.25 -2.06 -5.24
N SER A 109 -23.18 -1.09 -5.19
CA SER A 109 -24.36 -1.06 -4.32
C SER A 109 -24.01 -1.21 -2.83
N CYS A 110 -23.03 -0.44 -2.33
CA CYS A 110 -22.52 -0.66 -0.98
C CYS A 110 -23.60 -0.49 0.09
N VAL A 111 -23.68 -1.45 1.00
CA VAL A 111 -24.61 -1.45 2.14
C VAL A 111 -23.95 -0.97 3.43
N GLY A 112 -22.62 -1.08 3.52
CA GLY A 112 -21.84 -0.56 4.63
C GLY A 112 -20.60 0.19 4.14
N LEU A 113 -20.06 1.08 4.98
CA LEU A 113 -18.74 1.66 4.76
C LEU A 113 -17.95 1.90 6.05
N PHE A 114 -16.63 1.90 5.94
CA PHE A 114 -15.71 2.39 6.96
C PHE A 114 -15.12 3.74 6.57
N THR A 115 -14.96 4.64 7.54
CA THR A 115 -14.33 5.95 7.32
C THR A 115 -13.62 6.50 8.57
N ASN A 116 -12.94 7.65 8.45
CA ASN A 116 -12.40 8.37 9.60
C ASN A 116 -13.34 9.52 9.99
N ALA A 117 -13.34 9.90 11.27
CA ALA A 117 -14.18 10.96 11.81
C ALA A 117 -14.06 12.30 11.05
N GLU A 118 -12.86 12.62 10.55
CA GLU A 118 -12.58 13.82 9.76
C GLU A 118 -13.30 13.83 8.40
N LEU A 119 -13.67 12.66 7.86
CA LEU A 119 -14.29 12.50 6.55
C LEU A 119 -15.83 12.40 6.62
N LEU A 120 -16.39 12.29 7.82
CA LEU A 120 -17.84 12.14 8.04
C LEU A 120 -18.65 13.31 7.47
N ALA A 121 -18.11 14.53 7.50
CA ALA A 121 -18.79 15.70 6.92
C ALA A 121 -19.00 15.56 5.40
N THR A 122 -17.98 15.09 4.68
CA THR A 122 -18.08 14.80 3.24
C THR A 122 -19.05 13.65 2.97
N LEU A 123 -19.02 12.61 3.81
CA LEU A 123 -19.94 11.49 3.70
C LEU A 123 -21.40 11.92 3.87
N LEU A 124 -21.70 12.79 4.83
CA LEU A 124 -23.06 13.30 5.08
C LEU A 124 -23.67 14.00 3.85
N ASN A 125 -22.87 14.68 3.05
CA ASN A 125 -23.32 15.29 1.79
C ASN A 125 -23.64 14.25 0.70
N VAL A 126 -23.02 13.07 0.80
CA VAL A 126 -23.06 12.02 -0.22
C VAL A 126 -24.15 10.98 0.06
N LEU A 127 -24.44 10.69 1.33
CA LEU A 127 -25.47 9.72 1.76
C LEU A 127 -26.87 9.94 1.13
N PRO A 128 -27.38 11.18 0.94
CA PRO A 128 -28.68 11.39 0.30
C PRO A 128 -28.78 10.82 -1.13
N HIS A 129 -27.63 10.62 -1.79
CA HIS A 129 -27.55 10.09 -3.15
C HIS A 129 -27.25 8.59 -3.20
N ILE A 130 -27.23 7.91 -2.04
CA ILE A 130 -26.84 6.50 -1.89
C ILE A 130 -27.75 5.81 -0.87
N PRO A 131 -29.00 5.50 -1.22
CA PRO A 131 -29.95 4.89 -0.30
C PRO A 131 -29.58 3.46 0.11
N SER A 132 -28.61 2.82 -0.57
CA SER A 132 -28.14 1.47 -0.24
C SER A 132 -27.36 1.42 1.07
N VAL A 133 -26.65 2.50 1.45
CA VAL A 133 -25.81 2.55 2.65
C VAL A 133 -26.69 2.58 3.90
N LYS A 134 -26.58 1.50 4.68
CA LYS A 134 -27.29 1.30 5.95
C LYS A 134 -26.37 1.41 7.16
N TYR A 135 -25.06 1.24 6.97
CA TYR A 135 -24.08 1.21 8.05
C TYR A 135 -22.85 2.07 7.74
N VAL A 136 -22.45 2.87 8.72
CA VAL A 136 -21.25 3.69 8.69
C VAL A 136 -20.41 3.33 9.90
N VAL A 137 -19.32 2.62 9.69
CA VAL A 137 -18.30 2.41 10.70
C VAL A 137 -17.29 3.55 10.62
N PHE A 138 -16.85 4.09 11.74
CA PHE A 138 -15.83 5.14 11.73
C PHE A 138 -14.81 5.03 12.86
N ASP A 139 -13.61 5.55 12.59
CA ASP A 139 -12.53 5.67 13.57
C ASP A 139 -12.18 7.13 13.84
N GLY A 140 -11.81 7.44 15.08
CA GLY A 140 -11.51 8.78 15.57
C GLY A 140 -12.67 9.46 16.32
N ALA A 141 -12.46 10.73 16.70
CA ALA A 141 -13.42 11.53 17.46
C ALA A 141 -14.26 12.42 16.52
N PRO A 142 -15.56 12.15 16.35
CA PRO A 142 -16.43 12.96 15.51
C PRO A 142 -16.73 14.30 16.18
N SER A 143 -17.05 15.33 15.38
CA SER A 143 -17.49 16.61 15.93
C SER A 143 -18.83 16.48 16.65
N GLN A 144 -19.08 17.31 17.68
CA GLN A 144 -20.35 17.29 18.43
C GLN A 144 -21.58 17.44 17.51
N LYS A 145 -21.47 18.26 16.46
CA LYS A 145 -22.52 18.44 15.44
C LYS A 145 -22.93 17.13 14.74
N ILE A 146 -22.01 16.17 14.61
CA ILE A 146 -22.27 14.85 14.01
C ILE A 146 -22.90 13.92 15.05
N LEU A 147 -22.46 13.99 16.32
CA LEU A 147 -23.02 13.22 17.43
C LEU A 147 -24.46 13.62 17.76
N ASP A 148 -24.78 14.91 17.64
CA ASP A 148 -26.12 15.45 17.89
C ASP A 148 -27.11 15.16 16.74
N SER A 149 -26.61 14.54 15.65
CA SER A 149 -27.45 14.10 14.55
C SER A 149 -28.36 12.95 15.01
N PRO A 150 -29.65 12.92 14.64
CA PRO A 150 -30.61 11.90 15.10
C PRO A 150 -30.30 10.45 14.63
N HIS A 151 -29.17 10.22 13.98
CA HIS A 151 -28.74 8.93 13.40
C HIS A 151 -27.86 8.11 14.36
N ALA A 152 -28.16 8.22 15.66
CA ALA A 152 -27.37 7.69 16.77
C ALA A 152 -26.84 6.25 16.57
N VAL A 153 -25.64 6.07 17.14
CA VAL A 153 -24.87 4.84 17.19
C VAL A 153 -25.71 3.66 17.71
N ARG A 154 -25.59 2.48 17.08
CA ARG A 154 -26.23 1.25 17.57
C ARG A 154 -25.20 0.18 17.90
N GLU A 155 -25.30 -0.37 19.11
CA GLU A 155 -24.43 -1.44 19.65
C GLU A 155 -24.81 -2.85 19.13
N ASP A 156 -26.07 -3.05 18.72
CA ASP A 156 -26.61 -4.37 18.40
C ASP A 156 -26.66 -4.66 16.89
N ILE A 157 -25.54 -5.10 16.32
CA ILE A 157 -25.48 -5.67 14.96
C ILE A 157 -25.22 -7.19 15.08
N LYS A 158 -25.94 -8.02 14.31
CA LYS A 158 -25.83 -9.49 14.35
C LYS A 158 -24.93 -10.04 13.24
N VAL A 159 -24.06 -10.98 13.59
CA VAL A 159 -23.10 -11.69 12.71
C VAL A 159 -23.84 -12.72 11.80
N PRO A 160 -23.76 -12.64 10.46
CA PRO A 160 -24.08 -13.77 9.59
C PRO A 160 -23.14 -14.96 9.80
N GLU A 161 -23.62 -16.18 9.53
CA GLU A 161 -22.86 -17.42 9.68
C GLU A 161 -21.51 -17.43 8.93
N ASP A 162 -20.57 -18.21 9.49
CA ASP A 162 -19.17 -18.44 9.09
C ASP A 162 -19.01 -18.74 7.58
N ARG A 163 -18.90 -17.68 6.76
CA ARG A 163 -18.73 -17.77 5.30
C ARG A 163 -17.25 -17.66 4.93
N LYS A 164 -16.63 -18.80 4.62
CA LYS A 164 -15.23 -18.84 4.21
C LYS A 164 -15.04 -18.33 2.77
N PRO A 165 -13.97 -17.55 2.50
CA PRO A 165 -13.67 -17.09 1.15
C PRO A 165 -13.15 -18.23 0.26
N GLU A 166 -13.72 -18.36 -0.94
CA GLU A 166 -13.18 -19.24 -1.98
C GLU A 166 -12.19 -18.47 -2.87
N PRO A 167 -11.20 -19.13 -3.50
CA PRO A 167 -10.16 -18.46 -4.28
C PRO A 167 -10.69 -17.49 -5.36
N ASP A 168 -11.77 -17.86 -6.04
CA ASP A 168 -12.34 -17.06 -7.15
C ASP A 168 -13.43 -16.09 -6.68
N THR A 169 -13.67 -16.01 -5.37
CA THR A 169 -14.53 -14.97 -4.78
C THR A 169 -13.86 -13.60 -4.89
N LEU A 170 -14.64 -12.56 -5.16
CA LEU A 170 -14.17 -11.18 -5.16
C LEU A 170 -13.76 -10.76 -3.75
N ALA A 171 -12.49 -10.39 -3.59
CA ALA A 171 -11.95 -9.85 -2.35
C ALA A 171 -12.15 -8.33 -2.30
N CYS A 172 -11.80 -7.64 -3.40
CA CYS A 172 -11.92 -6.19 -3.45
C CYS A 172 -12.22 -5.64 -4.85
N ILE A 173 -12.87 -4.47 -4.88
CA ILE A 173 -13.10 -3.62 -6.04
C ILE A 173 -12.33 -2.32 -5.79
N MET A 174 -11.21 -2.14 -6.49
CA MET A 174 -10.37 -0.96 -6.30
C MET A 174 -10.64 0.09 -7.36
N TYR A 175 -11.12 1.26 -6.96
CA TYR A 175 -11.43 2.34 -7.89
C TYR A 175 -10.16 3.06 -8.36
N THR A 176 -10.01 3.14 -9.68
CA THR A 176 -8.88 3.82 -10.32
C THR A 176 -9.35 5.10 -11.00
N SER A 177 -8.58 6.19 -10.85
CA SER A 177 -8.81 7.43 -11.60
C SER A 177 -8.59 7.15 -13.09
N GLY A 178 -9.67 6.93 -13.85
CA GLY A 178 -9.59 6.70 -15.28
C GLY A 178 -8.99 7.92 -16.01
N SER A 179 -8.35 7.70 -17.16
CA SER A 179 -7.70 8.78 -17.92
C SER A 179 -8.68 9.79 -18.57
N THR A 180 -9.99 9.49 -18.61
CA THR A 180 -10.98 10.26 -19.38
C THR A 180 -12.42 10.17 -18.84
N GLY A 181 -12.66 9.82 -17.57
CA GLY A 181 -14.04 9.67 -17.05
C GLY A 181 -14.13 9.29 -15.57
N ALA A 182 -15.33 8.89 -15.13
CA ALA A 182 -15.59 8.43 -13.77
C ALA A 182 -14.62 7.30 -13.35
N PRO A 183 -14.27 7.19 -12.05
CA PRO A 183 -13.39 6.14 -11.56
C PRO A 183 -13.91 4.75 -11.94
N LYS A 184 -13.04 3.83 -12.36
CA LYS A 184 -13.45 2.46 -12.71
C LYS A 184 -13.07 1.48 -11.61
N GLY A 185 -14.03 0.67 -11.17
CA GLY A 185 -13.81 -0.41 -10.21
C GLY A 185 -13.07 -1.59 -10.84
N VAL A 186 -11.86 -1.87 -10.36
CA VAL A 186 -11.09 -3.07 -10.76
C VAL A 186 -11.42 -4.20 -9.80
N CYS A 187 -12.08 -5.24 -10.30
CA CYS A 187 -12.44 -6.44 -9.55
C CYS A 187 -11.22 -7.34 -9.33
N ILE A 188 -10.91 -7.68 -8.09
CA ILE A 188 -9.75 -8.48 -7.68
C ILE A 188 -10.24 -9.63 -6.78
N THR A 189 -9.92 -10.86 -7.15
CA THR A 189 -10.26 -12.07 -6.38
C THR A 189 -9.26 -12.33 -5.26
N HIS A 190 -9.65 -13.16 -4.28
CA HIS A 190 -8.71 -13.65 -3.25
C HIS A 190 -7.49 -14.32 -3.89
N ARG A 191 -7.68 -15.14 -4.94
CA ARG A 191 -6.59 -15.76 -5.71
C ARG A 191 -5.63 -14.73 -6.27
N ASN A 192 -6.13 -13.62 -6.84
CA ASN A 192 -5.27 -12.57 -7.38
C ASN A 192 -4.40 -11.93 -6.31
N LEU A 193 -4.95 -11.65 -5.12
CA LEU A 193 -4.21 -11.09 -4.00
C LEU A 193 -3.11 -12.06 -3.52
N ILE A 194 -3.47 -13.31 -3.22
CA ILE A 194 -2.53 -14.31 -2.71
C ILE A 194 -1.42 -14.62 -3.71
N VAL A 195 -1.73 -14.74 -5.00
CA VAL A 195 -0.71 -14.93 -6.04
C VAL A 195 0.22 -13.72 -6.13
N SER A 196 -0.29 -12.50 -5.96
CA SER A 196 0.54 -11.29 -5.96
C SER A 196 1.49 -11.25 -4.77
N ILE A 197 1.02 -11.60 -3.57
CA ILE A 197 1.85 -11.73 -2.36
C ILE A 197 2.93 -12.79 -2.58
N GLY A 198 2.56 -13.97 -3.09
CA GLY A 198 3.51 -15.04 -3.40
C GLY A 198 4.56 -14.63 -4.43
N ALA A 199 4.17 -13.90 -5.49
CA ALA A 199 5.11 -13.41 -6.50
C ALA A 199 6.10 -12.39 -5.93
N VAL A 200 5.63 -11.45 -5.09
CA VAL A 200 6.50 -10.49 -4.41
C VAL A 200 7.47 -11.22 -3.48
N TYR A 201 6.98 -12.19 -2.72
CA TYR A 201 7.81 -13.00 -1.84
C TYR A 201 8.89 -13.81 -2.59
N VAL A 202 8.54 -14.39 -3.74
CA VAL A 202 9.52 -15.13 -4.58
C VAL A 202 10.62 -14.19 -5.09
N LEU A 203 10.29 -12.95 -5.43
CA LEU A 203 11.25 -11.99 -6.00
C LEU A 203 12.07 -11.26 -4.93
N LEU A 204 11.46 -10.93 -3.80
CA LEU A 204 12.02 -10.00 -2.80
C LEU A 204 12.09 -10.59 -1.39
N GLY A 205 11.52 -11.76 -1.11
CA GLY A 205 11.39 -12.32 0.24
C GLY A 205 12.72 -12.59 0.95
N GLN A 206 13.83 -12.70 0.22
CA GLN A 206 15.19 -12.73 0.78
C GLN A 206 15.66 -11.39 1.35
N HIS A 207 14.99 -10.28 0.98
CA HIS A 207 15.26 -8.93 1.47
C HIS A 207 14.22 -8.46 2.49
N LEU A 208 13.18 -9.27 2.75
CA LEU A 208 12.11 -8.95 3.70
C LEU A 208 12.25 -9.86 4.91
N THR A 209 12.73 -9.31 6.02
CA THR A 209 12.92 -10.07 7.27
C THR A 209 12.04 -9.52 8.38
N TYR A 210 11.66 -10.35 9.35
CA TYR A 210 10.92 -9.90 10.53
C TYR A 210 11.73 -8.93 11.42
N ALA A 211 13.05 -8.82 11.20
CA ALA A 211 13.92 -7.89 11.93
C ALA A 211 13.93 -6.48 11.30
N ASP A 212 13.29 -6.32 10.14
CA ASP A 212 13.11 -5.04 9.47
C ASP A 212 11.91 -4.27 10.02
N SER A 213 11.80 -3.01 9.65
CA SER A 213 10.64 -2.17 9.95
C SER A 213 10.15 -1.45 8.69
N TYR A 214 8.84 -1.54 8.44
CA TYR A 214 8.19 -0.95 7.29
C TYR A 214 7.38 0.30 7.69
N LEU A 215 7.46 1.38 6.89
CA LEU A 215 6.60 2.54 7.07
C LEU A 215 5.50 2.55 6.01
N ALA A 216 4.26 2.33 6.43
CA ALA A 216 3.05 2.40 5.61
C ALA A 216 2.55 3.85 5.53
N TYR A 217 2.66 4.47 4.36
CA TYR A 217 2.29 5.88 4.18
C TYR A 217 1.67 6.21 2.81
N LEU A 218 1.67 5.24 1.88
CA LEU A 218 0.93 5.38 0.63
C LEU A 218 -0.54 5.01 0.87
N PRO A 219 -1.47 5.38 -0.02
CA PRO A 219 -2.90 5.11 0.18
C PRO A 219 -3.23 3.62 0.07
N LEU A 220 -3.82 3.04 1.11
CA LEU A 220 -4.30 1.65 1.11
C LEU A 220 -5.44 1.39 0.12
N ALA A 221 -6.18 2.43 -0.25
CA ALA A 221 -7.15 2.37 -1.33
C ALA A 221 -6.52 2.05 -2.70
N HIS A 222 -5.18 2.12 -2.84
CA HIS A 222 -4.43 1.75 -4.03
C HIS A 222 -3.78 0.37 -3.88
N VAL A 223 -3.93 -0.49 -4.89
CA VAL A 223 -3.41 -1.88 -4.90
C VAL A 223 -1.93 -2.01 -4.53
N LEU A 224 -1.10 -1.04 -4.95
CA LEU A 224 0.32 -1.00 -4.60
C LEU A 224 0.55 -1.08 -3.09
N GLU A 225 -0.04 -0.17 -2.30
CA GLU A 225 0.15 -0.19 -0.85
C GLU A 225 -0.49 -1.42 -0.23
N TYR A 226 -1.70 -1.78 -0.68
CA TYR A 226 -2.41 -2.93 -0.14
C TYR A 226 -1.59 -4.22 -0.28
N ILE A 227 -1.00 -4.50 -1.45
CA ILE A 227 -0.15 -5.68 -1.63
C ILE A 227 1.15 -5.57 -0.82
N VAL A 228 1.75 -4.38 -0.75
CA VAL A 228 2.97 -4.15 0.04
C VAL A 228 2.70 -4.44 1.52
N GLU A 229 1.63 -3.90 2.09
CA GLU A 229 1.31 -4.12 3.50
C GLU A 229 0.94 -5.58 3.75
N MET A 230 0.18 -6.22 2.85
CA MET A 230 -0.13 -7.64 2.97
C MET A 230 1.12 -8.54 2.94
N ILE A 231 2.14 -8.23 2.12
CA ILE A 231 3.39 -8.99 2.17
C ILE A 231 4.16 -8.73 3.47
N MET A 232 4.15 -7.49 3.98
CA MET A 232 4.80 -7.16 5.26
C MET A 232 4.15 -7.92 6.42
N PHE A 233 2.82 -8.05 6.43
CA PHE A 233 2.14 -8.94 7.38
C PHE A 233 2.50 -10.40 7.18
N PHE A 234 2.49 -10.89 5.94
CA PHE A 234 2.83 -12.28 5.65
C PHE A 234 4.22 -12.68 6.17
N VAL A 235 5.21 -11.79 6.10
CA VAL A 235 6.55 -12.04 6.63
C VAL A 235 6.70 -11.70 8.12
N GLY A 236 5.66 -11.15 8.75
CA GLY A 236 5.68 -10.72 10.15
C GLY A 236 6.60 -9.52 10.39
N MET A 237 6.52 -8.49 9.53
CA MET A 237 7.34 -7.28 9.66
C MET A 237 6.66 -6.21 10.53
N PRO A 238 7.33 -5.70 11.57
CA PRO A 238 6.90 -4.51 12.29
C PRO A 238 6.61 -3.34 11.34
N SER A 239 5.40 -2.78 11.42
CA SER A 239 4.96 -1.72 10.53
C SER A 239 4.51 -0.49 11.32
N GLY A 240 4.96 0.69 10.88
CA GLY A 240 4.52 1.98 11.39
C GLY A 240 3.63 2.67 10.35
N TYR A 241 2.69 3.50 10.80
CA TYR A 241 1.80 4.25 9.92
C TYR A 241 2.16 5.72 9.90
N GLY A 242 2.19 6.31 8.71
CA GLY A 242 2.49 7.71 8.48
C GLY A 242 1.68 8.29 7.33
N ARG A 243 1.99 9.53 6.95
CA ARG A 243 1.37 10.20 5.80
C ARG A 243 2.45 10.87 4.97
N VAL A 244 2.23 11.00 3.66
CA VAL A 244 3.14 11.78 2.79
C VAL A 244 3.38 13.19 3.35
N LYS A 245 2.36 13.80 3.98
CA LYS A 245 2.43 15.13 4.59
C LYS A 245 3.12 15.18 5.96
N THR A 246 3.39 14.04 6.61
CA THR A 246 4.07 13.96 7.92
C THR A 246 5.43 13.28 7.83
N LEU A 247 5.78 12.76 6.64
CA LEU A 247 6.92 11.88 6.41
C LEU A 247 8.29 12.46 6.84
N THR A 248 8.47 13.78 6.76
CA THR A 248 9.75 14.44 7.07
C THR A 248 9.59 15.54 8.12
N ASP A 249 10.67 15.82 8.87
CA ASP A 249 10.67 16.91 9.87
C ASP A 249 10.32 18.29 9.29
N ALA A 250 10.52 18.49 7.98
CA ALA A 250 10.16 19.73 7.31
C ALA A 250 8.65 19.86 7.07
N SER A 251 7.93 18.73 7.10
CA SER A 251 6.50 18.66 6.83
C SER A 251 5.64 18.81 8.10
N VAL A 252 6.26 18.76 9.28
CA VAL A 252 5.59 18.82 10.59
C VAL A 252 6.08 20.01 11.43
N ARG A 253 5.33 20.36 12.49
CA ARG A 253 5.69 21.44 13.43
C ARG A 253 5.63 20.91 14.87
N GLY A 254 6.63 21.23 15.67
CA GLY A 254 6.67 20.87 17.09
C GLY A 254 6.89 19.38 17.38
N CYS A 255 7.18 18.56 16.38
CA CYS A 255 7.48 17.13 16.49
C CYS A 255 8.45 16.69 15.36
N LYS A 256 8.91 15.44 15.41
CA LYS A 256 9.69 14.82 14.32
C LYS A 256 8.76 14.25 13.26
N GLY A 257 9.23 14.20 12.02
CA GLY A 257 8.50 13.51 10.95
C GLY A 257 8.61 11.99 11.07
N ASP A 258 7.73 11.28 10.37
CA ASP A 258 7.55 9.83 10.52
C ASP A 258 8.85 9.04 10.31
N ILE A 259 9.66 9.39 9.30
CA ILE A 259 10.96 8.71 9.05
C ILE A 259 11.90 8.88 10.23
N SER A 260 12.00 10.10 10.78
CA SER A 260 12.94 10.42 11.86
C SER A 260 12.54 9.77 13.19
N GLU A 261 11.23 9.64 13.42
CA GLU A 261 10.67 9.06 14.64
C GLU A 261 10.66 7.53 14.58
N PHE A 262 10.09 6.94 13.53
CA PHE A 262 9.92 5.50 13.39
C PHE A 262 11.20 4.78 12.92
N LYS A 263 12.06 5.44 12.14
CA LYS A 263 13.31 4.89 11.57
C LYS A 263 13.09 3.57 10.79
N PRO A 264 12.27 3.59 9.72
CA PRO A 264 12.03 2.40 8.91
C PRO A 264 13.31 1.90 8.25
N SER A 265 13.51 0.59 8.19
CA SER A 265 14.54 -0.02 7.34
C SER A 265 14.07 -0.19 5.90
N ILE A 266 12.75 -0.31 5.69
CA ILE A 266 12.13 -0.49 4.38
C ILE A 266 11.10 0.60 4.13
N MET A 267 11.20 1.22 2.96
CA MET A 267 10.22 2.17 2.45
C MET A 267 9.88 1.85 1.00
N VAL A 268 8.59 1.80 0.69
CA VAL A 268 8.09 1.70 -0.67
C VAL A 268 7.51 3.04 -1.06
N GLY A 269 7.89 3.57 -2.22
CA GLY A 269 7.51 4.92 -2.60
C GLY A 269 7.41 5.12 -4.10
N VAL A 270 6.57 6.09 -4.48
CA VAL A 270 6.39 6.54 -5.85
C VAL A 270 7.30 7.74 -6.16
N PRO A 271 7.64 8.01 -7.45
CA PRO A 271 8.60 9.05 -7.82
C PRO A 271 8.33 10.42 -7.19
N VAL A 272 7.06 10.84 -7.09
CA VAL A 272 6.70 12.14 -6.53
C VAL A 272 7.09 12.28 -5.05
N VAL A 273 7.03 11.21 -4.26
CA VAL A 273 7.43 11.22 -2.85
C VAL A 273 8.94 11.38 -2.75
N TRP A 274 9.69 10.61 -3.54
CA TRP A 274 11.15 10.70 -3.57
C TRP A 274 11.63 12.08 -4.02
N GLU A 275 10.91 12.68 -4.97
CA GLU A 275 11.18 14.03 -5.43
C GLU A 275 10.91 15.09 -4.35
N GLN A 276 9.83 14.94 -3.57
CA GLN A 276 9.56 15.81 -2.42
C GLN A 276 10.66 15.71 -1.35
N ILE A 277 11.08 14.49 -1.00
CA ILE A 277 12.19 14.27 -0.05
C ILE A 277 13.48 14.90 -0.60
N ARG A 278 13.79 14.68 -1.89
CA ARG A 278 14.96 15.27 -2.55
C ARG A 278 14.94 16.79 -2.48
N LYS A 279 13.80 17.43 -2.83
CA LYS A 279 13.63 18.89 -2.73
C LYS A 279 13.82 19.39 -1.29
N GLY A 280 13.28 18.67 -0.31
CA GLY A 280 13.48 18.98 1.12
C GLY A 280 14.96 18.93 1.54
N ILE A 281 15.68 17.88 1.12
CA ILE A 281 17.13 17.74 1.38
C ILE A 281 17.90 18.87 0.70
N LEU A 282 17.64 19.14 -0.58
CA LEU A 282 18.33 20.20 -1.32
C LEU A 282 18.06 21.59 -0.76
N SER A 283 16.84 21.85 -0.28
CA SER A 283 16.52 23.10 0.42
C SER A 283 17.37 23.26 1.69
N LYS A 284 17.50 22.21 2.51
CA LYS A 284 18.37 22.22 3.72
C LYS A 284 19.85 22.41 3.37
N VAL A 285 20.34 21.74 2.32
CA VAL A 285 21.72 21.92 1.82
C VAL A 285 21.91 23.36 1.32
N ASN A 286 20.93 23.91 0.62
CA ASN A 286 20.97 25.27 0.07
C ASN A 286 20.88 26.36 1.13
N ALA A 287 20.18 26.11 2.23
CA ALA A 287 20.20 26.96 3.42
C ALA A 287 21.52 26.82 4.21
N GLY A 288 22.31 25.77 3.96
CA GLY A 288 23.61 25.57 4.57
C GLY A 288 24.70 26.52 4.02
N GLY A 289 25.71 26.77 4.86
CA GLY A 289 26.91 27.52 4.46
C GLY A 289 27.72 26.83 3.36
N ALA A 290 28.61 27.59 2.70
CA ALA A 290 29.38 27.14 1.54
C ALA A 290 30.13 25.81 1.76
N LEU A 291 30.66 25.59 2.97
CA LEU A 291 31.35 24.35 3.33
C LEU A 291 30.43 23.11 3.26
N LYS A 292 29.21 23.19 3.81
CA LYS A 292 28.25 22.07 3.81
C LYS A 292 27.77 21.74 2.40
N LYS A 293 27.56 22.76 1.57
CA LYS A 293 27.24 22.62 0.14
C LYS A 293 28.37 21.93 -0.61
N GLY A 294 29.61 22.39 -0.43
CA GLY A 294 30.79 21.83 -1.09
C GLY A 294 31.00 20.36 -0.76
N LEU A 295 30.90 20.00 0.53
CA LEU A 295 31.03 18.62 0.99
C LEU A 295 29.92 17.71 0.42
N PHE A 296 28.66 18.15 0.49
CA PHE A 296 27.52 17.41 -0.05
C PHE A 296 27.68 17.17 -1.57
N ASN A 297 28.03 18.22 -2.32
CA ASN A 297 28.21 18.13 -3.77
C ASN A 297 29.39 17.23 -4.15
N GLY A 298 30.51 17.31 -3.41
CA GLY A 298 31.66 16.44 -3.59
C GLY A 298 31.31 14.96 -3.36
N ALA A 299 30.65 14.66 -2.24
CA ALA A 299 30.21 13.31 -1.91
C ALA A 299 29.20 12.75 -2.95
N MET A 300 28.25 13.59 -3.39
CA MET A 300 27.29 13.19 -4.42
C MET A 300 27.96 12.95 -5.77
N THR A 301 29.00 13.72 -6.12
CA THR A 301 29.80 13.53 -7.34
C THR A 301 30.55 12.21 -7.32
N LEU A 302 31.12 11.84 -6.18
CA LEU A 302 31.82 10.55 -5.99
C LEU A 302 30.86 9.35 -6.04
N LYS A 303 29.60 9.54 -5.64
CA LYS A 303 28.60 8.46 -5.54
C LYS A 303 27.77 8.25 -6.82
N LYS A 304 27.67 9.24 -7.70
CA LYS A 304 26.76 9.19 -8.87
C LYS A 304 27.33 8.33 -10.01
N PRO A 305 26.66 7.25 -10.44
CA PRO A 305 26.74 6.83 -11.83
C PRO A 305 26.12 7.93 -12.72
N CYS A 306 26.70 8.16 -13.90
CA CYS A 306 26.33 9.23 -14.84
C CYS A 306 24.81 9.28 -15.11
N ASN A 307 24.09 10.29 -14.57
CA ASN A 307 22.65 10.45 -14.73
C ASN A 307 22.29 11.71 -15.54
N LEU A 308 22.43 11.61 -16.86
CA LEU A 308 22.20 12.71 -17.81
C LEU A 308 20.71 13.02 -18.08
N VAL A 309 19.80 12.21 -17.54
CA VAL A 309 18.36 12.25 -17.82
C VAL A 309 17.63 12.80 -16.60
N GLY A 310 16.84 13.86 -16.80
CA GLY A 310 15.84 14.34 -15.85
C GLY A 310 14.55 13.54 -16.00
N ASP A 311 13.96 13.58 -17.20
CA ASP A 311 12.76 12.80 -17.57
C ASP A 311 12.92 12.12 -18.92
N ILE A 312 12.17 11.04 -19.13
CA ILE A 312 12.25 10.22 -20.35
C ILE A 312 10.90 9.65 -20.78
N CYS A 313 10.61 9.77 -22.07
CA CYS A 313 9.50 9.11 -22.74
C CYS A 313 10.05 8.24 -23.86
N VAL A 314 10.05 6.91 -23.65
CA VAL A 314 10.40 5.94 -24.68
C VAL A 314 9.23 5.80 -25.65
N HIS A 315 9.52 5.91 -26.93
CA HIS A 315 8.57 5.83 -28.04
C HIS A 315 9.04 4.77 -29.04
N ALA A 316 8.18 3.78 -29.30
CA ALA A 316 8.42 2.75 -30.28
C ALA A 316 7.35 2.85 -31.37
N THR A 317 7.77 2.72 -32.63
CA THR A 317 6.91 2.80 -33.80
C THR A 317 7.22 1.63 -34.73
N SER A 318 6.20 1.14 -35.44
CA SER A 318 6.32 -0.03 -36.31
C SER A 318 7.21 0.19 -37.54
N ASP A 319 7.53 1.44 -37.86
CA ASP A 319 8.44 1.84 -38.93
C ASP A 319 9.92 1.84 -38.49
N ARG A 320 10.23 1.52 -37.22
CA ARG A 320 11.60 1.49 -36.68
C ARG A 320 11.96 0.14 -36.06
N LYS A 321 13.23 -0.25 -36.24
CA LYS A 321 13.79 -1.53 -35.73
C LYS A 321 14.03 -1.53 -34.21
N GLN A 322 14.16 -0.36 -33.59
CA GLN A 322 14.55 -0.15 -32.20
C GLN A 322 13.80 1.07 -31.63
N PRO A 323 13.56 1.12 -30.31
CA PRO A 323 12.87 2.25 -29.68
C PRO A 323 13.68 3.55 -29.76
N MET A 324 13.01 4.69 -29.67
CA MET A 324 13.62 6.01 -29.48
C MET A 324 13.22 6.58 -28.12
N ALA A 325 13.94 7.61 -27.66
CA ALA A 325 13.60 8.30 -26.42
C ALA A 325 13.51 9.81 -26.62
N ILE A 326 12.47 10.43 -26.07
CA ILE A 326 12.37 11.87 -25.87
C ILE A 326 12.82 12.13 -24.43
N ILE A 327 13.84 12.95 -24.24
CA ILE A 327 14.53 13.13 -22.97
C ILE A 327 14.57 14.62 -22.61
N ILE A 328 14.16 14.93 -21.37
CA ILE A 328 14.51 16.19 -20.72
C ILE A 328 15.87 15.94 -20.04
N PRO A 329 16.97 16.54 -20.51
CA PRO A 329 18.26 16.31 -19.89
C PRO A 329 18.34 16.97 -18.52
N HIS A 330 19.05 16.35 -17.58
CA HIS A 330 19.36 17.00 -16.31
C HIS A 330 20.45 18.06 -16.58
N GLU A 331 20.04 19.32 -16.72
CA GLU A 331 20.89 20.42 -17.23
C GLU A 331 22.27 20.49 -16.57
N GLN A 332 22.33 20.59 -15.23
CA GLN A 332 23.62 20.69 -14.52
C GLN A 332 24.55 19.50 -14.80
N GLN A 333 23.99 18.28 -14.89
CA GLN A 333 24.78 17.07 -15.10
C GLN A 333 25.25 16.97 -16.55
N LEU A 334 24.41 17.37 -17.50
CA LEU A 334 24.76 17.46 -18.90
C LEU A 334 25.95 18.41 -19.08
N ARG A 335 25.84 19.65 -18.56
CA ARG A 335 26.91 20.67 -18.65
C ARG A 335 28.22 20.18 -18.03
N HIS A 336 28.15 19.61 -16.83
CA HIS A 336 29.33 19.05 -16.17
C HIS A 336 30.01 17.97 -17.02
N ASN A 337 29.23 17.04 -17.60
CA ASN A 337 29.77 15.98 -18.45
C ASN A 337 30.35 16.50 -19.77
N LEU A 338 29.70 17.49 -20.39
CA LEU A 338 30.21 18.13 -21.60
C LEU A 338 31.55 18.82 -21.33
N SER A 339 31.69 19.48 -20.18
CA SER A 339 32.94 20.13 -19.76
C SER A 339 34.05 19.14 -19.39
N ALA A 340 33.72 18.04 -18.72
CA ALA A 340 34.70 17.05 -18.25
C ALA A 340 35.20 16.12 -19.36
N ASN A 341 34.32 15.74 -20.29
CA ASN A 341 34.65 14.81 -21.38
C ASN A 341 35.10 15.52 -22.67
N GLY A 342 35.14 16.86 -22.69
CA GLY A 342 35.73 17.65 -23.77
C GLY A 342 35.12 17.39 -25.15
N LEU A 343 33.78 17.47 -25.30
CA LEU A 343 33.16 17.33 -26.61
C LEU A 343 33.60 18.48 -27.54
N ALA A 344 34.53 18.20 -28.44
CA ALA A 344 35.12 19.19 -29.33
C ALA A 344 34.06 19.97 -30.12
N GLY A 345 34.05 21.30 -29.94
CA GLY A 345 33.15 22.22 -30.63
C GLY A 345 31.72 22.26 -30.07
N VAL A 346 31.51 21.87 -28.80
CA VAL A 346 30.27 22.11 -28.06
C VAL A 346 30.59 23.08 -26.92
N ASP A 347 29.89 24.22 -26.87
CA ASP A 347 29.97 25.14 -25.74
C ASP A 347 29.07 24.64 -24.61
N SER A 348 29.67 24.15 -23.52
CA SER A 348 28.93 23.66 -22.35
C SER A 348 28.16 24.76 -21.61
N ASN A 349 28.39 26.03 -21.92
CA ASN A 349 27.70 27.19 -21.34
C ASN A 349 26.57 27.73 -22.25
N ALA A 350 26.36 27.16 -23.44
CA ALA A 350 25.24 27.54 -24.34
C ALA A 350 23.87 27.33 -23.68
N SER A 351 22.79 27.91 -24.24
CA SER A 351 21.45 27.72 -23.66
C SER A 351 21.03 26.24 -23.67
N LEU A 352 20.16 25.82 -22.75
CA LEU A 352 19.70 24.42 -22.73
C LEU A 352 18.99 24.04 -24.03
N ALA A 353 18.30 24.98 -24.66
CA ALA A 353 17.67 24.78 -25.96
C ALA A 353 18.71 24.48 -27.05
N ASP A 354 19.80 25.24 -27.11
CA ASP A 354 20.89 25.02 -28.08
C ASP A 354 21.58 23.68 -27.84
N LEU A 355 21.85 23.34 -26.58
CA LEU A 355 22.43 22.05 -26.20
C LEU A 355 21.50 20.88 -26.57
N CYS A 356 20.18 21.05 -26.46
CA CYS A 356 19.21 20.03 -26.87
C CYS A 356 19.18 19.82 -28.39
N GLU A 357 19.43 20.86 -29.19
CA GLU A 357 19.45 20.77 -30.66
C GLU A 357 20.80 20.29 -31.22
N ASP A 358 21.89 20.38 -30.44
CA ASP A 358 23.21 19.95 -30.86
C ASP A 358 23.29 18.42 -31.08
N LYS A 359 23.62 18.02 -32.32
CA LYS A 359 23.68 16.61 -32.72
C LYS A 359 24.76 15.81 -31.97
N LYS A 360 25.87 16.43 -31.59
CA LYS A 360 26.95 15.78 -30.83
C LYS A 360 26.50 15.54 -29.40
N VAL A 361 25.77 16.48 -28.80
CA VAL A 361 25.16 16.32 -27.47
C VAL A 361 24.14 15.17 -27.48
N GLN A 362 23.26 15.12 -28.47
CA GLN A 362 22.31 14.00 -28.62
C GLN A 362 23.03 12.65 -28.80
N ALA A 363 24.06 12.59 -29.64
CA ALA A 363 24.86 11.38 -29.84
C ALA A 363 25.57 10.93 -28.55
N TYR A 364 26.08 11.89 -27.77
CA TYR A 364 26.69 11.63 -26.46
C TYR A 364 25.68 11.03 -25.48
N VAL A 365 24.50 11.65 -25.33
CA VAL A 365 23.44 11.15 -24.45
C VAL A 365 22.98 9.75 -24.88
N LEU A 366 22.79 9.51 -26.18
CA LEU A 366 22.46 8.20 -26.72
C LEU A 366 23.50 7.14 -26.37
N LYS A 367 24.79 7.45 -26.56
CA LYS A 367 25.91 6.56 -26.25
C LYS A 367 25.91 6.18 -24.77
N GLU A 368 25.80 7.17 -23.89
CA GLU A 368 25.79 6.97 -22.44
C GLU A 368 24.58 6.14 -21.98
N ARG A 369 23.39 6.36 -22.56
CA ARG A 369 22.21 5.55 -22.26
C ARG A 369 22.34 4.11 -22.72
N ASN A 370 22.82 3.88 -23.93
CA ASN A 370 23.01 2.53 -24.44
C ASN A 370 24.15 1.79 -23.73
N ALA A 371 25.18 2.50 -23.22
CA ALA A 371 26.22 1.90 -22.37
C ALA A 371 25.63 1.36 -21.06
N ILE A 372 24.73 2.12 -20.43
CA ILE A 372 24.00 1.68 -19.23
C ILE A 372 23.06 0.51 -19.56
N GLY A 373 22.30 0.59 -20.66
CA GLY A 373 21.42 -0.52 -21.08
C GLY A 373 22.19 -1.83 -21.27
N LYS A 374 23.34 -1.78 -21.96
CA LYS A 374 24.23 -2.94 -22.13
C LYS A 374 24.75 -3.47 -20.81
N LYS A 375 25.19 -2.60 -19.89
CA LYS A 375 25.66 -2.98 -18.56
C LYS A 375 24.57 -3.71 -17.75
N ASN A 376 23.29 -3.38 -17.99
CA ASN A 376 22.15 -4.01 -17.34
C ASN A 376 21.52 -5.16 -18.16
N GLY A 377 22.20 -5.66 -19.20
CA GLY A 377 21.78 -6.85 -19.94
C GLY A 377 20.74 -6.63 -21.05
N PHE A 378 20.51 -5.40 -21.49
CA PHE A 378 19.55 -5.12 -22.57
C PHE A 378 20.02 -5.76 -23.89
N LYS A 379 19.10 -6.47 -24.56
CA LYS A 379 19.32 -7.07 -25.87
C LYS A 379 19.44 -6.00 -26.94
N PRO A 380 20.06 -6.29 -28.10
CA PRO A 380 20.20 -5.31 -29.18
C PRO A 380 18.88 -4.63 -29.59
N MET A 381 17.75 -5.34 -29.63
CA MET A 381 16.44 -4.75 -30.00
C MET A 381 15.85 -3.81 -28.93
N GLU A 382 16.36 -3.86 -27.70
CA GLU A 382 15.90 -3.05 -26.56
C GLU A 382 16.72 -1.76 -26.40
N LEU A 383 17.82 -1.62 -27.16
CA LEU A 383 18.66 -0.43 -27.17
C LEU A 383 18.03 0.70 -27.99
N LEU A 384 18.31 1.95 -27.59
CA LEU A 384 17.79 3.12 -28.26
C LEU A 384 18.43 3.30 -29.64
N GLN A 385 17.62 3.55 -30.66
CA GLN A 385 18.08 3.92 -32.00
C GLN A 385 18.49 5.40 -32.06
N ALA A 386 17.72 6.27 -31.40
CA ALA A 386 18.00 7.69 -31.31
C ALA A 386 17.39 8.32 -30.06
N VAL A 387 17.86 9.53 -29.74
CA VAL A 387 17.28 10.39 -28.71
C VAL A 387 16.88 11.73 -29.31
N VAL A 388 15.78 12.29 -28.82
CA VAL A 388 15.37 13.69 -29.01
C VAL A 388 15.49 14.36 -27.65
N LEU A 389 16.32 15.40 -27.55
CA LEU A 389 16.42 16.19 -26.32
C LEU A 389 15.45 17.36 -26.39
N THR A 390 14.87 17.73 -25.26
CA THR A 390 14.01 18.92 -25.15
C THR A 390 14.30 19.69 -23.87
N PRO A 391 14.39 21.03 -23.92
CA PRO A 391 14.45 21.87 -22.72
C PRO A 391 13.07 22.06 -22.07
N GLU A 392 11.99 21.66 -22.76
CA GLU A 392 10.61 21.87 -22.30
C GLU A 392 10.28 20.93 -21.14
N GLU A 393 10.02 21.50 -19.98
CA GLU A 393 9.55 20.75 -18.81
C GLU A 393 8.13 20.22 -19.02
N TRP A 394 7.89 18.97 -18.61
CA TRP A 394 6.55 18.38 -18.69
C TRP A 394 5.79 18.68 -17.41
N THR A 395 4.80 19.58 -17.51
CA THR A 395 3.96 19.95 -16.37
C THR A 395 2.49 19.54 -16.59
N PRO A 396 1.66 19.44 -15.53
CA PRO A 396 0.22 19.20 -15.69
C PRO A 396 -0.46 20.24 -16.57
N GLU A 397 -0.01 21.50 -16.52
CA GLU A 397 -0.53 22.62 -17.31
C GLU A 397 -0.20 22.47 -18.81
N SER A 398 0.97 21.92 -19.15
CA SER A 398 1.32 21.56 -20.54
C SER A 398 0.48 20.38 -21.07
N GLY A 399 -0.20 19.65 -20.18
CA GLY A 399 -0.97 18.45 -20.50
C GLY A 399 -0.11 17.23 -20.88
N LEU A 400 1.22 17.33 -20.80
CA LEU A 400 2.18 16.27 -21.10
C LEU A 400 2.37 15.27 -19.94
N VAL A 401 1.98 15.67 -18.74
CA VAL A 401 1.84 14.79 -17.57
C VAL A 401 0.46 14.98 -16.92
N THR A 402 0.01 14.00 -16.15
CA THR A 402 -1.20 14.12 -15.31
C THR A 402 -0.93 14.99 -14.08
N ALA A 403 -1.99 15.41 -13.36
CA ALA A 403 -1.85 16.06 -12.05
C ALA A 403 -1.03 15.21 -11.05
N ALA A 404 -1.02 13.89 -11.21
CA ALA A 404 -0.19 12.94 -10.46
C ALA A 404 1.22 12.73 -11.04
N GLN A 405 1.69 13.59 -11.95
CA GLN A 405 3.02 13.55 -12.58
C GLN A 405 3.30 12.28 -13.42
N LYS A 406 2.26 11.54 -13.82
CA LYS A 406 2.40 10.41 -14.76
C LYS A 406 2.49 10.93 -16.21
N ILE A 407 3.47 10.47 -16.98
CA ILE A 407 3.70 10.86 -18.38
C ILE A 407 2.56 10.46 -19.32
N GLN A 408 2.11 11.39 -20.16
CA GLN A 408 1.12 11.17 -21.20
C GLN A 408 1.80 10.83 -22.52
N ARG A 409 2.30 9.58 -22.65
CA ARG A 409 3.14 9.12 -23.76
C ARG A 409 2.60 9.45 -25.16
N SER A 410 1.29 9.29 -25.37
CA SER A 410 0.64 9.61 -26.66
C SER A 410 0.69 11.11 -26.98
N LYS A 411 0.45 11.96 -25.99
CA LYS A 411 0.52 13.43 -26.16
C LYS A 411 1.96 13.88 -26.38
N ILE A 412 2.91 13.38 -25.60
CA ILE A 412 4.34 13.67 -25.76
C ILE A 412 4.80 13.24 -27.17
N ALA A 413 4.50 12.01 -27.60
CA ALA A 413 4.87 11.55 -28.94
C ALA A 413 4.29 12.44 -30.05
N LYS A 414 3.04 12.90 -29.90
CA LYS A 414 2.39 13.81 -30.85
C LYS A 414 3.03 15.20 -30.86
N THR A 415 3.32 15.78 -29.69
CA THR A 415 3.98 17.10 -29.57
C THR A 415 5.36 17.11 -30.23
N PHE A 416 6.14 16.03 -30.04
CA PHE A 416 7.49 15.91 -30.60
C PHE A 416 7.53 15.19 -31.97
N GLU A 417 6.38 14.84 -32.55
CA GLU A 417 6.26 14.15 -33.84
C GLU A 417 7.06 14.82 -34.98
N PRO A 418 7.09 16.16 -35.11
CA PRO A 418 7.90 16.81 -36.14
C PRO A 418 9.38 16.50 -36.01
N LYS A 419 9.93 16.53 -34.78
CA LYS A 419 11.33 16.21 -34.48
C LYS A 419 11.64 14.72 -34.60
N ILE A 420 10.64 13.87 -34.41
CA ILE A 420 10.71 12.41 -34.61
C ILE A 420 10.80 12.08 -36.11
N LYS A 421 10.02 12.77 -36.96
CA LYS A 421 9.94 12.50 -38.41
C LYS A 421 11.09 13.10 -39.23
N THR A 422 11.70 14.21 -38.79
CA THR A 422 12.80 14.86 -39.56
C THR A 422 14.09 14.02 -39.63
N LYS A 423 14.22 12.94 -38.85
CA LYS A 423 15.44 12.13 -38.73
C LYS A 423 15.28 10.69 -39.26
N GLY A 424 14.93 10.55 -40.54
CA GLY A 424 15.41 9.44 -41.39
C GLY A 424 14.39 8.53 -42.09
N ILE A 425 14.33 8.72 -43.43
CA ILE A 425 14.04 7.79 -44.55
C ILE A 425 12.57 7.52 -44.96
N SER A 426 12.31 7.86 -46.22
CA SER A 426 11.14 7.54 -47.07
C SER A 426 10.86 6.03 -47.10
N VAL A 427 9.58 5.65 -46.90
CA VAL A 427 9.13 4.26 -47.03
C VAL A 427 8.20 4.16 -48.23
N THR A 428 8.66 3.47 -49.28
CA THR A 428 7.78 2.90 -50.31
C THR A 428 6.97 1.77 -49.65
N PRO A 429 5.63 1.73 -49.77
CA PRO A 429 4.83 0.76 -49.04
C PRO A 429 5.04 -0.65 -49.61
N MET A 430 5.68 -1.53 -48.85
CA MET A 430 5.70 -2.96 -49.13
C MET A 430 4.50 -3.60 -48.41
N LYS A 431 3.55 -4.13 -49.19
CA LYS A 431 2.41 -4.91 -48.71
C LYS A 431 2.92 -6.19 -48.05
N PHE A 432 2.60 -6.40 -46.78
CA PHE A 432 2.66 -7.72 -46.15
C PHE A 432 1.24 -8.26 -45.96
N SER A 433 0.98 -9.41 -46.57
CA SER A 433 -0.17 -10.26 -46.26
C SER A 433 0.07 -10.94 -44.92
N PHE A 434 -0.88 -10.81 -44.00
CA PHE A 434 -0.92 -11.61 -42.77
C PHE A 434 -1.19 -13.08 -43.13
N ASP A 435 -0.21 -13.96 -42.93
CA ASP A 435 -0.47 -15.39 -42.78
C ASP A 435 -0.50 -15.75 -41.30
N LEU A 436 -1.68 -16.18 -40.85
CA LEU A 436 -2.09 -16.33 -39.46
C LEU A 436 -1.80 -17.75 -38.91
N ARG A 437 -0.73 -18.40 -39.40
CA ARG A 437 -0.45 -19.82 -39.07
C ARG A 437 0.87 -20.09 -38.36
N GLY A 438 1.69 -19.08 -38.06
CA GLY A 438 3.03 -19.27 -37.46
C GLY A 438 3.16 -19.07 -35.94
N THR A 439 2.21 -18.40 -35.29
CA THR A 439 2.39 -17.85 -33.92
C THR A 439 1.73 -18.66 -32.80
N ALA A 440 1.28 -19.88 -33.07
CA ALA A 440 0.80 -20.81 -32.04
C ALA A 440 1.90 -21.76 -31.53
N ALA A 441 2.96 -22.00 -32.30
CA ALA A 441 3.99 -22.99 -31.95
C ALA A 441 5.13 -22.42 -31.08
N ALA A 442 5.39 -21.11 -31.12
CA ALA A 442 6.49 -20.50 -30.36
C ALA A 442 6.16 -20.16 -28.89
N ILE A 443 4.88 -20.15 -28.52
CA ILE A 443 4.43 -19.89 -27.13
C ILE A 443 4.39 -21.18 -26.30
N ILE A 444 4.32 -22.36 -26.95
CA ILE A 444 4.30 -23.66 -26.25
C ILE A 444 5.71 -24.18 -25.96
N VAL A 445 6.74 -23.76 -26.71
CA VAL A 445 8.13 -24.25 -26.53
C VAL A 445 8.90 -23.46 -25.46
N LEU A 446 8.49 -22.24 -25.09
CA LEU A 446 9.12 -21.50 -23.98
C LEU A 446 8.60 -21.88 -22.58
N CYS A 447 7.52 -22.67 -22.48
CA CYS A 447 6.98 -23.16 -21.21
C CYS A 447 7.53 -24.53 -20.78
N LEU A 448 8.44 -25.15 -21.54
CA LEU A 448 8.96 -26.50 -21.24
C LEU A 448 10.49 -26.59 -21.10
N CYS A 449 11.21 -25.48 -21.25
CA CYS A 449 12.66 -25.46 -21.12
C CYS A 449 13.05 -24.38 -20.12
N HIS A 450 12.88 -24.66 -18.83
CA HIS A 450 13.62 -24.18 -17.65
C HIS A 450 12.89 -24.75 -16.44
N THR A 451 13.02 -26.06 -16.23
CA THR A 451 12.99 -26.57 -14.86
C THR A 451 14.22 -25.98 -14.18
N PRO A 452 14.08 -25.15 -13.13
CA PRO A 452 15.19 -25.02 -12.21
C PRO A 452 15.46 -26.44 -11.73
N ALA A 453 16.73 -26.86 -11.82
CA ALA A 453 17.18 -28.07 -11.16
C ALA A 453 16.53 -28.06 -9.78
N ALA A 454 15.70 -29.08 -9.51
CA ALA A 454 15.22 -29.34 -8.18
C ALA A 454 16.47 -29.26 -7.31
N VAL A 455 16.48 -28.29 -6.39
CA VAL A 455 17.32 -28.43 -5.20
C VAL A 455 16.83 -29.75 -4.63
N GLN A 456 17.59 -30.82 -4.89
CA GLN A 456 17.53 -32.01 -4.07
C GLN A 456 17.74 -31.46 -2.68
N ALA A 457 16.64 -31.32 -1.93
CA ALA A 457 16.69 -31.28 -0.50
C ALA A 457 17.63 -32.43 -0.14
N ASP A 458 18.78 -32.09 0.41
CA ASP A 458 19.75 -33.06 0.85
C ASP A 458 18.98 -33.99 1.80
N SER A 459 18.70 -35.20 1.31
CA SER A 459 17.89 -36.21 1.99
C SER A 459 18.73 -36.94 3.04
N SER A 460 19.76 -36.26 3.56
CA SER A 460 20.73 -36.77 4.51
C SER A 460 20.75 -35.98 5.83
N ALA A 461 19.59 -35.53 6.29
CA ALA A 461 19.35 -35.18 7.69
C ALA A 461 17.87 -35.36 8.09
N SER A 462 17.29 -36.54 7.84
CA SER A 462 15.99 -36.90 8.41
C SER A 462 16.15 -37.27 9.90
N THR A 463 16.22 -36.27 10.76
CA THR A 463 15.63 -36.40 12.10
C THR A 463 14.27 -35.72 12.02
N SER A 464 13.26 -36.47 11.58
CA SER A 464 11.87 -36.02 11.66
C SER A 464 11.49 -35.84 13.13
N THR A 465 11.60 -34.62 13.66
CA THR A 465 10.86 -34.24 14.86
C THR A 465 9.38 -34.26 14.49
N SER A 466 8.65 -35.25 14.99
CA SER A 466 7.22 -35.39 14.75
C SER A 466 6.49 -34.17 15.35
N THR A 467 5.79 -33.41 14.51
CA THR A 467 4.88 -32.37 14.98
C THR A 467 3.67 -33.01 15.65
N ILE A 468 3.31 -32.53 16.84
CA ILE A 468 2.11 -32.94 17.57
C ILE A 468 1.09 -31.81 17.45
N SER A 469 -0.05 -32.05 16.80
CA SER A 469 -1.15 -31.09 16.73
C SER A 469 -2.31 -31.54 17.59
N SER A 470 -2.99 -30.60 18.25
CA SER A 470 -4.20 -30.89 19.02
C SER A 470 -5.09 -29.65 19.17
N PHE A 471 -6.38 -29.90 19.37
CA PHE A 471 -7.31 -28.89 19.85
C PHE A 471 -7.32 -28.91 21.37
N VAL A 472 -7.02 -27.76 21.97
CA VAL A 472 -7.00 -27.53 23.41
C VAL A 472 -8.28 -26.77 23.79
N THR A 473 -9.01 -27.26 24.79
CA THR A 473 -10.21 -26.57 25.27
C THR A 473 -9.83 -25.46 26.24
N SER A 474 -10.17 -24.22 25.91
CA SER A 474 -10.02 -23.07 26.80
C SER A 474 -11.02 -23.09 27.96
N ALA A 475 -10.83 -22.22 28.95
CA ALA A 475 -11.65 -22.18 30.17
C ALA A 475 -13.15 -21.94 29.90
N ASP A 476 -13.49 -21.26 28.80
CA ASP A 476 -14.86 -21.01 28.37
C ASP A 476 -15.40 -22.02 27.34
N GLY A 477 -14.64 -23.08 27.05
CA GLY A 477 -15.00 -24.11 26.08
C GLY A 477 -14.55 -23.81 24.65
N THR A 478 -13.94 -22.65 24.37
CA THR A 478 -13.41 -22.33 23.04
C THR A 478 -12.28 -23.30 22.67
N GLN A 479 -12.34 -23.88 21.47
CA GLN A 479 -11.33 -24.82 21.00
C GLN A 479 -10.14 -24.07 20.39
N ILE A 480 -8.94 -24.25 20.94
CA ILE A 480 -7.70 -23.60 20.50
C ILE A 480 -6.84 -24.61 19.76
N PHE A 481 -6.58 -24.38 18.47
CA PHE A 481 -5.69 -25.22 17.68
C PHE A 481 -4.24 -24.89 17.98
N ALA A 482 -3.47 -25.88 18.40
CA ALA A 482 -2.07 -25.73 18.77
C ALA A 482 -1.22 -26.87 18.20
N GLU A 483 0.05 -26.56 17.94
CA GLU A 483 1.05 -27.51 17.46
C GLU A 483 2.33 -27.43 18.28
N ALA A 484 3.00 -28.55 18.49
CA ALA A 484 4.28 -28.63 19.19
C ALA A 484 5.34 -29.38 18.39
N THR A 485 6.59 -28.95 18.50
CA THR A 485 7.77 -29.58 17.87
C THR A 485 9.05 -29.31 18.67
N GLY A 486 10.17 -29.90 18.25
CA GLY A 486 11.49 -29.70 18.85
C GLY A 486 11.79 -30.61 20.03
N ASN A 487 12.72 -30.17 20.90
CA ASN A 487 13.32 -30.97 21.97
C ASN A 487 12.57 -30.77 23.30
N PRO A 488 11.78 -31.75 23.81
CA PRO A 488 10.99 -31.60 25.03
C PRO A 488 11.81 -31.32 26.32
N ARG A 489 13.12 -31.60 26.28
CA ARG A 489 14.06 -31.33 27.38
C ARG A 489 14.74 -29.96 27.28
N GLY A 490 14.56 -29.24 26.17
CA GLY A 490 15.05 -27.88 25.98
C GLY A 490 14.20 -26.85 26.73
N SER A 491 14.52 -25.57 26.60
CA SER A 491 13.67 -24.49 27.11
C SER A 491 12.36 -24.45 26.32
N HIS A 492 11.26 -24.07 26.97
CA HIS A 492 9.94 -24.12 26.36
C HIS A 492 9.55 -22.75 25.81
N LEU A 493 9.27 -22.69 24.51
CA LEU A 493 8.85 -21.48 23.81
C LEU A 493 7.40 -21.63 23.41
N VAL A 494 6.62 -20.58 23.63
CA VAL A 494 5.29 -20.46 23.06
C VAL A 494 5.30 -19.32 22.05
N LEU A 495 5.01 -19.65 20.79
CA LEU A 495 4.93 -18.71 19.69
C LEU A 495 3.47 -18.33 19.44
N VAL A 496 3.18 -17.03 19.47
CA VAL A 496 1.84 -16.48 19.24
C VAL A 496 1.88 -15.48 18.11
N HIS A 497 1.05 -15.71 17.08
CA HIS A 497 0.98 -14.80 15.94
C HIS A 497 0.16 -13.53 16.29
N GLY A 498 0.31 -12.46 15.52
CA GLY A 498 -0.49 -11.23 15.70
C GLY A 498 -1.92 -11.36 15.14
N LEU A 499 -2.79 -10.38 15.47
CA LEU A 499 -4.22 -10.36 15.14
C LEU A 499 -4.59 -10.32 13.64
N ALA A 500 -3.62 -10.17 12.74
CA ALA A 500 -3.86 -10.21 11.29
C ALA A 500 -3.30 -11.49 10.64
N LEU A 501 -2.79 -12.42 11.45
CA LEU A 501 -1.98 -13.55 11.02
C LEU A 501 -2.59 -14.89 11.45
N ALA A 502 -1.88 -15.97 11.16
CA ALA A 502 -2.13 -17.31 11.68
C ALA A 502 -0.81 -17.95 12.09
N ALA A 503 -0.86 -19.07 12.81
CA ALA A 503 0.33 -19.81 13.27
C ALA A 503 1.25 -20.23 12.10
N ALA A 504 0.72 -20.37 10.89
CA ALA A 504 1.48 -20.64 9.66
C ALA A 504 2.55 -19.58 9.34
N THR A 505 2.34 -18.32 9.74
CA THR A 505 3.35 -17.25 9.55
C THR A 505 4.65 -17.51 10.33
N LEU A 506 4.58 -18.38 11.34
CA LEU A 506 5.71 -18.77 12.17
C LEU A 506 6.44 -20.02 11.63
N ASP A 507 6.03 -20.60 10.49
CA ASP A 507 6.59 -21.85 9.94
C ASP A 507 8.13 -21.82 9.86
N ARG A 508 8.72 -20.72 9.39
CA ARG A 508 10.17 -20.59 9.28
C ARG A 508 10.87 -20.74 10.63
N LEU A 509 10.33 -20.16 11.69
CA LEU A 509 10.89 -20.27 13.04
C LEU A 509 10.60 -21.64 13.64
N PHE A 510 9.36 -22.12 13.45
CA PHE A 510 8.84 -23.35 14.05
C PHE A 510 9.52 -24.60 13.51
N PHE A 511 9.92 -24.60 12.24
CA PHE A 511 10.62 -25.73 11.61
C PHE A 511 12.13 -25.51 11.46
N ASP A 512 12.70 -24.44 12.04
CA ASP A 512 14.14 -24.21 12.00
C ASP A 512 14.90 -25.27 12.82
N ALA A 513 15.87 -25.93 12.19
CA ALA A 513 16.63 -27.01 12.81
C ALA A 513 17.50 -26.55 14.00
N SER A 514 17.98 -25.30 13.98
CA SER A 514 18.76 -24.73 15.07
C SER A 514 17.87 -24.41 16.28
N MET A 515 16.62 -24.00 16.03
CA MET A 515 15.63 -23.76 17.07
C MET A 515 15.15 -25.07 17.70
N THR A 516 14.65 -26.00 16.88
CA THR A 516 14.07 -27.27 17.32
C THR A 516 15.06 -28.19 18.05
N LYS A 517 16.36 -28.04 17.82
CA LYS A 517 17.42 -28.73 18.59
C LYS A 517 17.48 -28.28 20.05
N ASN A 518 17.30 -26.99 20.30
CA ASN A 518 17.53 -26.36 21.60
C ASN A 518 16.25 -26.12 22.40
N PHE A 519 15.11 -26.01 21.72
CA PHE A 519 13.84 -25.60 22.30
C PHE A 519 12.75 -26.64 22.08
N PHE A 520 11.85 -26.74 23.07
CA PHE A 520 10.52 -27.32 22.85
C PHE A 520 9.58 -26.19 22.49
N MET A 521 9.05 -26.20 21.28
CA MET A 521 8.31 -25.07 20.74
C MET A 521 6.86 -25.44 20.55
N VAL A 522 5.97 -24.61 21.07
CA VAL A 522 4.52 -24.71 20.85
C VAL A 522 4.08 -23.44 20.15
N ARG A 523 3.24 -23.57 19.12
CA ARG A 523 2.53 -22.45 18.52
C ARG A 523 1.04 -22.72 18.57
N TYR A 524 0.22 -21.69 18.55
CA TYR A 524 -1.22 -21.87 18.46
C TYR A 524 -1.86 -20.73 17.67
N ASP A 525 -3.01 -21.04 17.06
CA ASP A 525 -3.87 -20.01 16.49
C ASP A 525 -4.64 -19.34 17.64
N LEU A 526 -4.59 -18.01 17.73
CA LEU A 526 -5.41 -17.27 18.69
C LEU A 526 -6.90 -17.58 18.49
N ARG A 527 -7.73 -17.46 19.53
CA ARG A 527 -9.20 -17.44 19.34
C ARG A 527 -9.55 -16.38 18.27
N GLY A 528 -10.56 -16.67 17.46
CA GLY A 528 -10.91 -15.86 16.27
C GLY A 528 -10.07 -16.16 15.02
N HIS A 529 -8.91 -16.82 15.16
CA HIS A 529 -7.92 -16.96 14.09
C HIS A 529 -7.72 -18.40 13.63
N GLY A 530 -7.20 -18.54 12.41
CA GLY A 530 -6.78 -19.82 11.83
C GLY A 530 -7.79 -20.94 12.07
N GLN A 531 -7.31 -22.04 12.66
CA GLN A 531 -8.10 -23.23 12.97
C GLN A 531 -8.78 -23.17 14.34
N SER A 532 -8.47 -22.20 15.18
CA SER A 532 -9.12 -22.02 16.47
C SER A 532 -10.59 -21.59 16.33
N GLY A 533 -11.33 -21.82 17.41
CA GLY A 533 -12.71 -21.43 17.57
C GLY A 533 -12.87 -19.92 17.44
N LYS A 534 -14.02 -19.50 16.93
CA LYS A 534 -14.38 -18.11 16.63
C LYS A 534 -15.64 -17.77 17.42
N PRO A 535 -15.54 -17.53 18.74
CA PRO A 535 -16.66 -17.03 19.52
C PRO A 535 -17.27 -15.79 18.86
N THR A 536 -18.56 -15.55 19.06
CA THR A 536 -19.29 -14.51 18.32
C THR A 536 -19.65 -13.29 19.16
N THR A 537 -19.21 -13.27 20.43
CA THR A 537 -19.49 -12.15 21.34
C THR A 537 -18.22 -11.41 21.71
N ALA A 538 -18.28 -10.07 21.72
CA ALA A 538 -17.13 -9.23 22.05
C ALA A 538 -16.54 -9.53 23.44
N ALA A 539 -17.37 -9.97 24.39
CA ALA A 539 -16.93 -10.37 25.73
C ALA A 539 -15.97 -11.58 25.73
N ASP A 540 -15.97 -12.37 24.67
CA ASP A 540 -15.09 -13.53 24.49
C ASP A 540 -13.68 -13.14 24.01
N TYR A 541 -13.42 -11.87 23.70
CA TYR A 541 -12.12 -11.38 23.19
C TYR A 541 -11.42 -10.43 24.17
N THR A 542 -11.79 -10.49 25.43
CA THR A 542 -11.10 -9.72 26.48
C THR A 542 -9.69 -10.27 26.73
N SER A 543 -8.78 -9.42 27.22
CA SER A 543 -7.39 -9.83 27.52
C SER A 543 -7.32 -11.06 28.44
N ASP A 544 -8.23 -11.16 29.41
CA ASP A 544 -8.33 -12.31 30.32
C ASP A 544 -8.63 -13.63 29.57
N LYS A 545 -9.39 -13.57 28.48
CA LYS A 545 -9.73 -14.73 27.66
C LYS A 545 -8.54 -15.23 26.85
N TRP A 546 -7.74 -14.32 26.29
CA TRP A 546 -6.48 -14.68 25.63
C TRP A 546 -5.46 -15.25 26.62
N ALA A 547 -5.40 -14.70 27.84
CA ALA A 547 -4.57 -15.26 28.91
C ALA A 547 -5.03 -16.67 29.31
N GLN A 548 -6.34 -16.93 29.34
CA GLN A 548 -6.90 -18.26 29.57
C GLN A 548 -6.55 -19.26 28.45
N ASP A 549 -6.61 -18.84 27.18
CA ASP A 549 -6.16 -19.67 26.05
C ASP A 549 -4.69 -20.04 26.18
N PHE A 550 -3.85 -19.05 26.45
CA PHE A 550 -2.42 -19.26 26.66
C PHE A 550 -2.17 -20.25 27.80
N ALA A 551 -2.84 -20.07 28.94
CA ALA A 551 -2.73 -20.98 30.09
C ALA A 551 -3.20 -22.40 29.74
N ALA A 552 -4.27 -22.54 28.97
CA ALA A 552 -4.76 -23.84 28.50
C ALA A 552 -3.73 -24.54 27.61
N VAL A 553 -3.12 -23.82 26.66
CA VAL A 553 -2.04 -24.33 25.79
C VAL A 553 -0.81 -24.75 26.60
N VAL A 554 -0.36 -23.90 27.53
CA VAL A 554 0.77 -24.19 28.43
C VAL A 554 0.52 -25.47 29.23
N SER A 555 -0.70 -25.63 29.78
CA SER A 555 -1.09 -26.81 30.55
C SER A 555 -1.15 -28.06 29.68
N ALA A 556 -1.80 -27.99 28.52
CA ALA A 556 -1.99 -29.12 27.61
C ALA A 556 -0.66 -29.73 27.14
N TYR A 557 0.32 -28.88 26.83
CA TYR A 557 1.65 -29.31 26.40
C TYR A 557 2.66 -29.47 27.54
N LYS A 558 2.21 -29.33 28.81
CA LYS A 558 3.03 -29.47 30.02
C LYS A 558 4.28 -28.59 30.02
N LEU A 559 4.09 -27.34 29.59
CA LEU A 559 5.20 -26.42 29.41
C LEU A 559 5.72 -25.87 30.75
N LYS A 560 7.01 -25.58 30.84
CA LYS A 560 7.73 -25.16 32.05
C LYS A 560 8.61 -23.95 31.73
N ASP A 561 8.66 -22.99 32.65
CA ASP A 561 9.50 -21.77 32.55
C ASP A 561 9.40 -21.13 31.16
N VAL A 562 8.15 -20.93 30.72
CA VAL A 562 7.80 -20.60 29.33
C VAL A 562 8.35 -19.25 28.91
N ILE A 563 9.02 -19.24 27.77
CA ILE A 563 9.41 -18.03 27.05
C ILE A 563 8.29 -17.72 26.05
N PHE A 564 7.54 -16.65 26.31
CA PHE A 564 6.54 -16.13 25.39
C PHE A 564 7.20 -15.36 24.24
N VAL A 565 6.85 -15.71 23.01
CA VAL A 565 7.31 -15.02 21.79
C VAL A 565 6.09 -14.70 20.96
N GLY A 566 5.62 -13.45 21.03
CA GLY A 566 4.46 -13.01 20.29
C GLY A 566 4.44 -11.51 20.09
N TRP A 567 3.44 -11.05 19.35
CA TRP A 567 3.22 -9.63 19.09
C TRP A 567 2.54 -8.98 20.29
N TYR A 568 2.93 -7.75 20.57
CA TYR A 568 2.29 -6.86 21.53
C TYR A 568 2.04 -5.53 20.83
N GLU A 569 0.79 -5.07 20.79
CA GLU A 569 0.42 -3.76 20.26
C GLU A 569 0.38 -2.77 21.43
N ASP A 570 1.40 -1.93 21.56
CA ASP A 570 1.46 -0.91 22.59
C ASP A 570 0.64 0.33 22.15
N THR A 571 -0.68 0.26 22.31
CA THR A 571 -1.53 1.45 22.32
C THR A 571 -1.56 2.13 23.68
N LEU A 572 -0.91 1.53 24.68
CA LEU A 572 -0.74 2.11 26.01
C LEU A 572 0.36 3.17 25.94
N ASN A 573 -0.05 4.42 26.11
CA ASN A 573 0.83 5.44 26.67
C ASN A 573 1.33 4.92 28.02
N PHE A 574 2.49 4.28 28.05
CA PHE A 574 3.26 4.17 29.27
C PHE A 574 3.77 5.59 29.60
N TYR A 575 3.12 6.18 30.60
CA TYR A 575 3.66 7.31 31.35
C TYR A 575 4.87 6.87 32.16
#